data_AF-A0A6N8XAA0-F1
#
_entry.id   AF-A0A6N8XAA0-F1
#
_cell.length_a   1.000
_cell.length_b   1.000
_cell.length_c   1.000
_cell.angle_alpha   90.00
_cell.angle_beta   90.00
_cell.angle_gamma   90.00
#
_symmetry.space_group_name_H-M   'P 1'
#
loop_
_entity.id
_entity.type
_entity.pdbx_description
1 polymer ?
#
loop_
_entity_poly.entity_id
_entity_poly.type
_entity_poly.pdbx_seq_one_letter_code
_entity_poly.pdbx_strand_id
1 'polypeptide(L)'
;MTGAGLVLGDEPLGLETIAAALNGPVEVSLHPEAVTRVEAAHRVLLQTVATDAPVYGANTGFGRLALKRIPARDLRTLQLNLVRSHAAGVGEPIPDGVVRLAMLLKLNSLAAGHSGASSRLLTLIAQCLNEELLPVVPSQGSVGASGDLAPLAHLALVFVGRGEARFRGRVMPGAAALRAAGLAPLELGP
;
A
#
# COMPACT_ATOMS: atom_id res chain seq x y z
N MET A 1 -20.62 -2.84 -19.41
CA MET A 1 -21.57 -2.42 -18.36
C MET A 1 -20.83 -1.45 -17.47
N THR A 2 -21.23 -0.19 -17.48
CA THR A 2 -20.75 0.86 -16.58
C THR A 2 -21.28 0.56 -15.18
N GLY A 3 -20.55 -0.28 -14.44
CA GLY A 3 -20.86 -0.59 -13.04
C GLY A 3 -20.55 0.65 -12.21
N ALA A 4 -21.47 1.02 -11.32
CA ALA A 4 -21.28 2.10 -10.37
C ALA A 4 -19.91 1.97 -9.67
N GLY A 5 -19.21 3.10 -9.49
CA GLY A 5 -17.91 3.11 -8.82
C GLY A 5 -17.99 2.45 -7.44
N LEU A 6 -16.99 1.64 -7.11
CA LEU A 6 -16.89 0.95 -5.84
C LEU A 6 -16.52 1.95 -4.74
N VAL A 7 -17.39 2.11 -3.76
CA VAL A 7 -17.11 2.89 -2.55
C VAL A 7 -16.55 1.94 -1.50
N LEU A 8 -15.40 2.27 -0.91
CA LEU A 8 -14.73 1.43 0.09
C LEU A 8 -14.85 2.00 1.50
N GLY A 9 -15.09 1.11 2.46
CA GLY A 9 -15.04 1.39 3.89
C GLY A 9 -16.39 1.68 4.56
N ASP A 10 -17.49 1.44 3.87
CA ASP A 10 -18.86 1.35 4.40
C ASP A 10 -19.27 -0.10 4.65
N GLU A 11 -19.00 -1.00 3.70
CA GLU A 11 -19.39 -2.41 3.77
C GLU A 11 -18.24 -3.39 3.39
N PRO A 12 -18.32 -4.67 3.80
CA PRO A 12 -17.39 -5.69 3.34
C PRO A 12 -17.45 -5.92 1.82
N LEU A 13 -16.31 -6.21 1.21
CA LEU A 13 -16.26 -6.58 -0.21
C LEU A 13 -16.93 -7.93 -0.48
N GLY A 14 -17.89 -7.93 -1.40
CA GLY A 14 -18.50 -9.15 -1.92
C GLY A 14 -17.60 -9.89 -2.93
N LEU A 15 -17.87 -11.18 -3.14
CA LEU A 15 -17.13 -12.01 -4.09
C LEU A 15 -17.27 -11.54 -5.54
N GLU A 16 -18.40 -10.92 -5.89
CA GLU A 16 -18.63 -10.34 -7.22
C GLU A 16 -17.65 -9.19 -7.50
N THR A 17 -17.45 -8.30 -6.54
CA THR A 17 -16.49 -7.19 -6.64
C THR A 17 -15.05 -7.71 -6.76
N ILE A 18 -14.72 -8.75 -6.00
CA ILE A 18 -13.41 -9.43 -6.08
C ILE A 18 -13.19 -10.00 -7.49
N ALA A 19 -14.19 -10.69 -8.04
CA ALA A 19 -14.12 -11.23 -9.39
C ALA A 19 -14.03 -10.11 -10.45
N ALA A 20 -14.74 -9.01 -10.28
CA ALA A 20 -14.67 -7.86 -11.19
C ALA A 20 -13.24 -7.27 -11.21
N ALA A 21 -12.64 -7.02 -10.05
CA ALA A 21 -11.29 -6.49 -9.95
C ALA A 21 -10.22 -7.44 -10.50
N LEU A 22 -10.41 -8.75 -10.35
CA LEU A 22 -9.51 -9.75 -10.93
C LEU A 22 -9.55 -9.74 -12.46
N ASN A 23 -10.73 -9.54 -13.04
CA ASN A 23 -10.96 -9.67 -14.49
C ASN A 23 -10.80 -8.36 -15.27
N GLY A 24 -10.74 -7.20 -14.62
CA GLY A 24 -10.57 -5.93 -15.30
C GLY A 24 -10.41 -4.71 -14.39
N PRO A 25 -10.22 -3.53 -14.98
CA PRO A 25 -10.16 -2.26 -14.25
C PRO A 25 -11.42 -2.04 -13.42
N VAL A 26 -11.26 -1.41 -12.26
CA VAL A 26 -12.36 -1.02 -11.37
C VAL A 26 -12.18 0.44 -10.97
N GLU A 27 -13.29 1.17 -10.91
CA GLU A 27 -13.31 2.53 -10.38
C GLU A 27 -13.59 2.47 -8.88
N VAL A 28 -12.75 3.14 -8.09
CA VAL A 28 -12.73 3.06 -6.64
C VAL A 28 -12.73 4.45 -6.02
N SER A 29 -13.54 4.62 -4.98
CA SER A 29 -13.55 5.80 -4.10
C SER A 29 -13.58 5.37 -2.63
N LEU A 30 -13.27 6.30 -1.72
CA LEU A 30 -13.30 6.05 -0.28
C LEU A 30 -14.55 6.66 0.33
N HIS A 31 -15.23 5.92 1.19
CA HIS A 31 -16.35 6.44 1.96
C HIS A 31 -15.86 7.57 2.90
N PRO A 32 -16.55 8.71 3.03
CA PRO A 32 -16.12 9.81 3.88
C PRO A 32 -15.87 9.43 5.34
N GLU A 33 -16.69 8.53 5.89
CA GLU A 33 -16.49 8.02 7.25
C GLU A 33 -15.24 7.15 7.37
N ALA A 34 -14.87 6.42 6.30
CA ALA A 34 -13.63 5.63 6.29
C ALA A 34 -12.41 6.54 6.37
N VAL A 35 -12.43 7.67 5.63
CA VAL A 35 -11.38 8.70 5.71
C VAL A 35 -11.29 9.25 7.14
N THR A 36 -12.43 9.59 7.75
CA THR A 36 -12.49 10.08 9.14
C THR A 36 -11.87 9.08 10.12
N ARG A 37 -12.20 7.78 10.02
CA ARG A 37 -11.62 6.73 10.89
C ARG A 37 -10.12 6.57 10.69
N VAL A 38 -9.66 6.57 9.44
CA VAL A 38 -8.24 6.45 9.09
C VAL A 38 -7.43 7.60 9.67
N GLU A 39 -7.93 8.84 9.56
CA GLU A 39 -7.26 10.01 10.11
C GLU A 39 -7.24 10.01 11.64
N ALA A 40 -8.31 9.56 12.29
CA ALA A 40 -8.34 9.38 13.74
C ALA A 40 -7.28 8.37 14.20
N ALA A 41 -7.20 7.20 13.53
CA ALA A 41 -6.21 6.18 13.86
C ALA A 41 -4.77 6.62 13.57
N HIS A 42 -4.55 7.34 12.47
CA HIS A 42 -3.24 7.91 12.16
C HIS A 42 -2.81 8.92 13.24
N ARG A 43 -3.73 9.74 13.74
CA ARG A 43 -3.44 10.67 14.84
C ARG A 43 -3.01 9.96 16.12
N VAL A 44 -3.68 8.85 16.47
CA VAL A 44 -3.30 8.02 17.64
C VAL A 44 -1.89 7.46 17.46
N LEU A 45 -1.54 6.97 16.26
CA LEU A 45 -0.19 6.48 15.97
C LEU A 45 0.85 7.59 16.16
N LEU A 46 0.64 8.76 15.55
CA LEU A 46 1.55 9.90 15.66
C LEU A 46 1.73 10.38 17.10
N GLN A 47 0.62 10.46 17.87
CA GLN A 47 0.66 10.81 19.29
C GLN A 47 1.46 9.78 20.11
N THR A 48 1.25 8.49 19.84
CA THR A 48 1.93 7.42 20.58
C THR A 48 3.43 7.38 20.26
N VAL A 49 3.79 7.53 18.98
CA VAL A 49 5.19 7.57 18.51
C VAL A 49 5.94 8.79 19.03
N ALA A 50 5.24 9.89 19.32
CA ALA A 50 5.82 11.08 19.95
C ALA A 50 6.14 10.89 21.44
N THR A 51 5.62 9.84 22.09
CA THR A 51 5.99 9.47 23.47
C THR A 51 7.19 8.52 23.49
N ASP A 52 7.67 8.20 24.70
CA ASP A 52 8.69 7.15 24.90
C ASP A 52 8.14 5.72 24.77
N ALA A 53 6.84 5.52 24.49
CA ALA A 53 6.27 4.18 24.33
C ALA A 53 6.85 3.45 23.10
N PRO A 54 7.24 2.15 23.22
CA PRO A 54 7.69 1.37 22.07
C PRO A 54 6.50 0.93 21.23
N VAL A 55 6.55 1.23 19.93
CA VAL A 55 5.54 0.86 18.94
C VAL A 55 6.23 0.06 17.84
N TYR A 56 5.90 -1.24 17.77
CA TYR A 56 6.53 -2.18 16.83
C TYR A 56 6.46 -1.67 15.39
N GLY A 57 7.62 -1.57 14.75
CA GLY A 57 7.73 -1.17 13.36
C GLY A 57 7.43 0.31 13.06
N ALA A 58 7.05 1.11 14.06
CA ALA A 58 6.93 2.56 13.94
C ALA A 58 8.15 3.27 14.53
N ASN A 59 8.51 2.98 15.80
CA ASN A 59 9.71 3.51 16.47
C ASN A 59 10.64 2.43 17.05
N THR A 60 10.44 1.18 16.62
CA THR A 60 11.35 0.06 16.87
C THR A 60 11.75 -0.65 15.58
N GLY A 61 12.73 -1.53 15.64
CA GLY A 61 13.10 -2.39 14.51
C GLY A 61 12.05 -3.47 14.21
N PHE A 62 12.35 -4.33 13.23
CA PHE A 62 11.46 -5.38 12.75
C PHE A 62 12.02 -6.78 13.05
N GLY A 63 11.14 -7.77 13.23
CA GLY A 63 11.54 -9.16 13.47
C GLY A 63 12.51 -9.30 14.65
N ARG A 64 13.70 -9.86 14.42
CA ARG A 64 14.75 -10.02 15.45
C ARG A 64 15.18 -8.70 16.10
N LEU A 65 14.93 -7.56 15.45
CA LEU A 65 15.29 -6.23 15.95
C LEU A 65 14.10 -5.50 16.61
N ALA A 66 12.98 -6.18 16.88
CA ALA A 66 11.76 -5.60 17.47
C ALA A 66 11.98 -4.82 18.77
N LEU A 67 12.99 -5.19 19.55
CA LEU A 67 13.31 -4.57 20.83
C LEU A 67 14.26 -3.37 20.71
N LYS A 68 14.82 -3.10 19.52
CA LYS A 68 15.71 -1.96 19.31
C LYS A 68 14.90 -0.70 19.05
N ARG A 69 15.10 0.32 19.88
CA ARG A 69 14.52 1.66 19.69
C ARG A 69 15.19 2.40 18.54
N ILE A 70 14.38 3.12 17.77
CA ILE A 70 14.84 3.96 16.66
C ILE A 70 14.49 5.42 17.02
N PRO A 71 15.45 6.37 16.94
CA PRO A 71 15.19 7.76 17.26
C PRO A 71 14.30 8.41 16.20
N ALA A 72 13.54 9.44 16.60
CA ALA A 72 12.56 10.14 15.75
C ALA A 72 13.14 10.61 14.40
N ARG A 73 14.39 11.10 14.39
CA ARG A 73 15.09 11.57 13.18
C ARG A 73 15.31 10.48 12.12
N ASP A 74 15.32 9.21 12.53
CA ASP A 74 15.63 8.08 11.65
C ASP A 74 14.36 7.34 11.19
N LEU A 75 13.16 7.70 11.67
CA LEU A 75 11.93 6.94 11.38
C LEU A 75 11.58 6.92 9.89
N ARG A 76 11.78 8.02 9.17
CA ARG A 76 11.54 8.04 7.71
C ARG A 76 12.48 7.10 6.97
N THR A 77 13.76 7.12 7.36
CA THR A 77 14.79 6.22 6.83
C THR A 77 14.47 4.77 7.16
N LEU A 78 13.98 4.49 8.39
CA LEU A 78 13.54 3.17 8.82
C LEU A 78 12.45 2.62 7.90
N GLN A 79 11.38 3.38 7.64
CA GLN A 79 10.28 2.94 6.79
C GLN A 79 10.70 2.72 5.33
N LEU A 80 11.53 3.61 4.79
CA LEU A 80 12.06 3.44 3.43
C LEU A 80 12.96 2.20 3.32
N ASN A 81 13.81 1.97 4.33
CA ASN A 81 14.69 0.80 4.34
C ASN A 81 13.91 -0.50 4.57
N LEU A 82 12.82 -0.48 5.34
CA LEU A 82 11.92 -1.63 5.47
C LEU A 82 11.41 -2.08 4.10
N VAL A 83 10.83 -1.14 3.34
CA VAL A 83 10.30 -1.45 2.00
C VAL A 83 11.41 -1.98 1.09
N ARG A 84 12.58 -1.34 1.09
CA ARG A 84 13.74 -1.78 0.28
C ARG A 84 14.23 -3.17 0.64
N SER A 85 14.38 -3.46 1.94
CA SER A 85 14.95 -4.73 2.38
C SER A 85 13.98 -5.89 2.18
N HIS A 86 12.66 -5.63 2.15
CA HIS A 86 11.63 -6.65 1.98
C HIS A 86 11.23 -6.86 0.52
N ALA A 87 11.55 -5.94 -0.40
CA ALA A 87 11.36 -6.11 -1.84
C ALA A 87 12.37 -7.11 -2.46
N ALA A 88 12.47 -8.29 -1.85
CA ALA A 88 13.37 -9.38 -2.21
C ALA A 88 12.68 -10.48 -3.04
N GLY A 89 11.45 -10.21 -3.53
CA GLY A 89 10.73 -11.14 -4.40
C GLY A 89 11.44 -11.35 -5.75
N VAL A 90 11.28 -12.55 -6.32
CA VAL A 90 11.90 -12.99 -7.59
C VAL A 90 10.91 -13.79 -8.45
N GLY A 91 11.36 -14.22 -9.63
CA GLY A 91 10.55 -15.01 -10.56
C GLY A 91 9.66 -14.16 -11.46
N GLU A 92 8.85 -14.85 -12.25
CA GLU A 92 7.96 -14.20 -13.22
C GLU A 92 6.97 -13.24 -12.52
N PRO A 93 6.65 -12.09 -13.13
CA PRO A 93 5.67 -11.18 -12.57
C PRO A 93 4.30 -11.83 -12.36
N ILE A 94 3.69 -11.52 -11.23
CA ILE A 94 2.29 -11.84 -10.93
C ILE A 94 1.39 -11.17 -11.98
N PRO A 95 0.31 -11.85 -12.46
CA PRO A 95 -0.62 -11.26 -13.41
C PRO A 95 -1.26 -9.95 -12.90
N ASP A 96 -1.46 -9.00 -13.81
CA ASP A 96 -1.99 -7.66 -13.53
C ASP A 96 -3.30 -7.70 -12.71
N GLY A 97 -4.24 -8.60 -13.04
CA GLY A 97 -5.50 -8.75 -12.29
C GLY A 97 -5.30 -9.14 -10.83
N VAL A 98 -4.29 -9.97 -10.53
CA VAL A 98 -3.96 -10.37 -9.15
C VAL A 98 -3.29 -9.21 -8.41
N VAL A 99 -2.42 -8.44 -9.07
CA VAL A 99 -1.82 -7.22 -8.51
C VAL A 99 -2.90 -6.20 -8.16
N ARG A 100 -3.88 -5.98 -9.06
CA ARG A 100 -5.02 -5.10 -8.82
C ARG A 100 -5.85 -5.55 -7.63
N LEU A 101 -6.20 -6.82 -7.59
CA LEU A 101 -6.96 -7.38 -6.47
C LEU A 101 -6.20 -7.22 -5.15
N ALA A 102 -4.88 -7.46 -5.13
CA ALA A 102 -4.04 -7.25 -3.95
C ALA A 102 -4.07 -5.77 -3.49
N MET A 103 -3.95 -4.82 -4.43
CA MET A 103 -4.06 -3.38 -4.13
C MET A 103 -5.45 -3.01 -3.59
N LEU A 104 -6.52 -3.53 -4.21
CA LEU A 104 -7.90 -3.30 -3.78
C LEU A 104 -8.16 -3.83 -2.37
N LEU A 105 -7.78 -5.08 -2.10
CA LEU A 105 -7.93 -5.70 -0.79
C LEU A 105 -7.10 -4.95 0.27
N LYS A 106 -5.91 -4.48 -0.10
CA LYS A 106 -5.09 -3.68 0.80
C LYS A 106 -5.74 -2.33 1.10
N LEU A 107 -6.28 -1.65 0.09
CA LEU A 107 -7.00 -0.39 0.27
C LEU A 107 -8.22 -0.58 1.18
N ASN A 108 -9.03 -1.61 0.94
CA ASN A 108 -10.18 -1.93 1.77
C ASN A 108 -9.80 -2.23 3.23
N SER A 109 -8.73 -3.01 3.44
CA SER A 109 -8.22 -3.30 4.78
C SER A 109 -7.74 -2.03 5.51
N LEU A 110 -7.06 -1.12 4.81
CA LEU A 110 -6.62 0.16 5.38
C LEU A 110 -7.81 1.07 5.71
N ALA A 111 -8.86 1.08 4.88
CA ALA A 111 -10.08 1.87 5.07
C ALA A 111 -10.90 1.49 6.32
N ALA A 112 -10.62 0.32 6.92
CA ALA A 112 -11.19 -0.05 8.21
C ALA A 112 -10.73 0.88 9.35
N GLY A 113 -9.59 1.57 9.21
CA GLY A 113 -9.12 2.56 10.18
C GLY A 113 -8.42 1.98 11.41
N HIS A 114 -7.80 0.80 11.30
CA HIS A 114 -7.08 0.17 12.42
C HIS A 114 -5.55 0.11 12.21
N SER A 115 -5.04 0.58 11.08
CA SER A 115 -3.63 0.42 10.70
C SER A 115 -2.74 1.62 11.04
N GLY A 116 -3.33 2.77 11.39
CA GLY A 116 -2.58 4.02 11.57
C GLY A 116 -1.98 4.59 10.28
N ALA A 117 -2.41 4.14 9.11
CA ALA A 117 -1.95 4.65 7.82
C ALA A 117 -2.46 6.08 7.56
N SER A 118 -1.70 6.87 6.79
CA SER A 118 -2.16 8.20 6.36
C SER A 118 -3.25 8.10 5.29
N SER A 119 -4.22 9.02 5.32
CA SER A 119 -5.25 9.13 4.27
C SER A 119 -4.63 9.32 2.88
N ARG A 120 -3.49 10.03 2.80
CA ARG A 120 -2.71 10.20 1.56
C ARG A 120 -2.28 8.87 0.93
N LEU A 121 -1.91 7.86 1.73
CA LEU A 121 -1.57 6.54 1.20
C LEU A 121 -2.81 5.89 0.54
N LEU A 122 -3.96 5.94 1.22
CA LEU A 122 -5.20 5.35 0.67
C LEU A 122 -5.63 6.08 -0.60
N THR A 123 -5.56 7.41 -0.62
CA THR A 123 -5.82 8.22 -1.82
C THR A 123 -4.91 7.82 -2.98
N LEU A 124 -3.61 7.67 -2.73
CA LEU A 124 -2.66 7.25 -3.78
C LEU A 124 -2.98 5.85 -4.31
N ILE A 125 -3.31 4.89 -3.44
CA ILE A 125 -3.67 3.53 -3.89
C ILE A 125 -4.96 3.58 -4.74
N ALA A 126 -5.97 4.33 -4.31
CA ALA A 126 -7.22 4.50 -5.05
C ALA A 126 -6.96 5.14 -6.43
N GLN A 127 -6.13 6.18 -6.48
CA GLN A 127 -5.75 6.84 -7.73
C GLN A 127 -4.97 5.90 -8.67
N CYS A 128 -4.03 5.11 -8.15
CA CYS A 128 -3.33 4.11 -8.95
C CYS A 128 -4.27 3.04 -9.50
N LEU A 129 -5.26 2.58 -8.72
CA LEU A 129 -6.29 1.65 -9.18
C LEU A 129 -7.13 2.27 -10.32
N ASN A 130 -7.58 3.51 -10.15
CA ASN A 130 -8.42 4.21 -11.14
C ASN A 130 -7.66 4.51 -12.44
N GLU A 131 -6.35 4.76 -12.35
CA GLU A 131 -5.48 4.99 -13.51
C GLU A 131 -4.94 3.69 -14.12
N GLU A 132 -5.27 2.52 -13.57
CA GLU A 132 -4.75 1.24 -14.02
C GLU A 132 -3.19 1.20 -13.98
N LEU A 133 -2.61 1.86 -12.97
CA LEU A 133 -1.18 1.88 -12.70
C LEU A 133 -0.85 0.75 -11.72
N LEU A 134 -0.25 -0.32 -12.25
CA LEU A 134 0.00 -1.55 -11.51
C LEU A 134 1.49 -1.78 -11.30
N PRO A 135 1.97 -1.92 -10.06
CA PRO A 135 3.35 -2.32 -9.81
C PRO A 135 3.67 -3.68 -10.44
N VAL A 136 4.89 -3.84 -10.95
CA VAL A 136 5.40 -5.15 -11.37
C VAL A 136 5.86 -5.90 -10.12
N VAL A 137 5.17 -6.99 -9.80
CA VAL A 137 5.41 -7.76 -8.56
C VAL A 137 5.91 -9.16 -8.91
N PRO A 138 7.11 -9.56 -8.50
CA PRO A 138 7.58 -10.93 -8.69
C PRO A 138 6.75 -11.96 -7.91
N SER A 139 6.56 -13.15 -8.46
CA SER A 139 5.66 -14.19 -7.91
C SER A 139 6.21 -15.00 -6.73
N GLN A 140 7.52 -14.96 -6.46
CA GLN A 140 8.16 -15.77 -5.41
C GLN A 140 8.83 -14.88 -4.36
N GLY A 141 8.97 -15.40 -3.12
CA GLY A 141 9.75 -14.77 -2.05
C GLY A 141 9.00 -14.57 -0.73
N SER A 142 7.67 -14.63 -0.73
CA SER A 142 6.87 -14.67 0.51
C SER A 142 6.75 -16.11 1.02
N VAL A 143 6.77 -16.28 2.34
CA VAL A 143 6.46 -17.57 3.02
C VAL A 143 5.06 -17.57 3.65
N GLY A 144 4.29 -16.48 3.52
CA GLY A 144 2.92 -16.35 4.03
C GLY A 144 2.76 -16.31 5.56
N ALA A 145 3.80 -16.64 6.34
CA ALA A 145 3.71 -16.81 7.80
C ALA A 145 3.49 -15.50 8.60
N SER A 146 3.95 -14.36 8.07
CA SER A 146 3.82 -13.03 8.71
C SER A 146 3.15 -12.01 7.79
N GLY A 147 2.36 -12.52 6.84
CA GLY A 147 1.81 -11.76 5.72
C GLY A 147 2.72 -11.75 4.49
N ASP A 148 2.21 -11.16 3.41
CA ASP A 148 2.85 -11.17 2.10
C ASP A 148 3.89 -10.05 1.92
N LEU A 149 4.88 -10.02 2.82
CA LEU A 149 5.83 -8.91 2.92
C LEU A 149 6.58 -8.63 1.62
N ALA A 150 7.09 -9.67 0.95
CA ALA A 150 7.86 -9.50 -0.28
C ALA A 150 7.05 -8.87 -1.43
N PRO A 151 5.90 -9.42 -1.83
CA PRO A 151 5.10 -8.80 -2.89
C PRO A 151 4.51 -7.44 -2.48
N LEU A 152 4.10 -7.26 -1.22
CA LEU A 152 3.59 -5.96 -0.75
C LEU A 152 4.68 -4.88 -0.70
N ALA A 153 5.94 -5.25 -0.44
CA ALA A 153 7.07 -4.34 -0.52
C ALA A 153 7.33 -3.88 -1.96
N HIS A 154 7.20 -4.78 -2.94
CA HIS A 154 7.27 -4.42 -4.36
C HIS A 154 6.15 -3.46 -4.78
N LEU A 155 4.92 -3.63 -4.27
CA LEU A 155 3.86 -2.62 -4.45
C LEU A 155 4.29 -1.25 -3.86
N ALA A 156 4.74 -1.26 -2.61
CA ALA A 156 5.10 -0.04 -1.88
C ALA A 156 6.27 0.72 -2.51
N LEU A 157 7.22 0.03 -3.16
CA LEU A 157 8.31 0.68 -3.91
C LEU A 157 7.76 1.65 -4.97
N VAL A 158 6.72 1.26 -5.72
CA VAL A 158 6.12 2.12 -6.73
C VAL A 158 5.50 3.37 -6.10
N PHE A 159 4.79 3.23 -4.98
CA PHE A 159 4.16 4.36 -4.31
C PHE A 159 5.18 5.41 -3.82
N VAL A 160 6.42 5.02 -3.53
CA VAL A 160 7.52 5.94 -3.18
C VAL A 160 8.39 6.35 -4.39
N GLY A 161 7.92 6.09 -5.62
CA GLY A 161 8.61 6.43 -6.86
C GLY A 161 9.87 5.59 -7.09
N ARG A 162 9.84 4.31 -6.76
CA ARG A 162 10.88 3.30 -7.02
C ARG A 162 10.25 2.08 -7.69
N GLY A 163 11.05 1.04 -7.96
CA GLY A 163 10.56 -0.17 -8.64
C GLY A 163 10.07 0.11 -10.06
N GLU A 164 9.27 -0.82 -10.58
CA GLU A 164 8.68 -0.76 -11.91
C GLU A 164 7.16 -0.89 -11.82
N ALA A 165 6.46 -0.24 -12.73
CA ALA A 165 5.01 -0.33 -12.86
C ALA A 165 4.62 -0.47 -14.33
N ARG A 166 3.58 -1.24 -14.59
CA ARG A 166 2.85 -1.24 -15.84
C ARG A 166 1.84 -0.11 -15.82
N PHE A 167 1.91 0.76 -16.81
CA PHE A 167 0.95 1.83 -17.02
C PHE A 167 0.67 1.97 -18.53
N ARG A 168 -0.61 1.96 -18.91
CA ARG A 168 -1.07 2.01 -20.32
C ARG A 168 -0.36 1.00 -21.22
N GLY A 169 -0.26 -0.24 -20.74
CA GLY A 169 0.35 -1.37 -21.46
C GLY A 169 1.88 -1.42 -21.47
N ARG A 170 2.57 -0.42 -20.89
CA ARG A 170 4.05 -0.35 -20.88
C ARG A 170 4.61 -0.47 -19.47
N VAL A 171 5.64 -1.30 -19.31
CA VAL A 171 6.44 -1.33 -18.07
C VAL A 171 7.43 -0.17 -18.11
N MET A 172 7.51 0.57 -17.00
CA MET A 172 8.41 1.71 -16.84
C MET A 172 8.78 1.92 -15.36
N PRO A 173 9.83 2.70 -15.05
CA PRO A 173 10.17 3.01 -13.67
C PRO A 173 8.99 3.65 -12.92
N GLY A 174 8.75 3.26 -11.66
CA GLY A 174 7.58 3.67 -10.89
C GLY A 174 7.44 5.20 -10.78
N ALA A 175 8.54 5.93 -10.64
CA ALA A 175 8.52 7.40 -10.65
C ALA A 175 8.04 7.99 -12.00
N ALA A 176 8.38 7.34 -13.12
CA ALA A 176 7.92 7.76 -14.43
C ALA A 176 6.45 7.43 -14.63
N ALA A 177 6.00 6.25 -14.19
CA ALA A 177 4.60 5.85 -14.23
C ALA A 177 3.71 6.81 -13.42
N LEU A 178 4.08 7.11 -12.17
CA LEU A 178 3.34 8.06 -11.33
C LEU A 178 3.22 9.43 -12.00
N ARG A 179 4.33 9.99 -12.51
CA ARG A 179 4.29 11.27 -13.23
C ARG A 179 3.41 11.23 -14.47
N ALA A 180 3.47 10.13 -15.24
CA ALA A 180 2.65 9.97 -16.44
C ALA A 180 1.14 9.87 -16.13
N ALA A 181 0.79 9.40 -14.93
CA ALA A 181 -0.57 9.38 -14.39
C ALA A 181 -0.96 10.69 -13.67
N GLY A 182 -0.10 11.71 -13.63
CA GLY A 182 -0.35 12.95 -12.88
C GLY A 182 -0.28 12.79 -11.36
N LEU A 183 0.34 11.72 -10.87
CA LEU A 183 0.45 11.39 -9.45
C LEU A 183 1.84 11.72 -8.91
N ALA A 184 1.90 12.03 -7.61
CA ALA A 184 3.14 12.31 -6.90
C ALA A 184 3.53 11.12 -6.00
N PRO A 185 4.83 10.78 -5.90
CA PRO A 185 5.30 9.81 -4.92
C PRO A 185 4.92 10.17 -3.48
N LEU A 186 4.75 9.15 -2.66
CA LEU A 186 4.57 9.26 -1.22
C LEU A 186 5.93 9.36 -0.53
N GLU A 187 6.01 10.23 0.48
CA GLU A 187 7.09 10.19 1.46
C GLU A 187 6.62 9.36 2.66
N LEU A 188 7.36 8.31 3.00
CA LEU A 188 7.02 7.48 4.15
C LEU A 188 7.36 8.20 5.47
N GLY A 189 6.49 8.00 6.46
CA GLY A 189 6.66 8.40 7.85
C GLY A 189 6.21 7.26 8.76
N PRO A 190 6.38 7.41 10.08
CA PRO A 190 5.85 6.45 11.04
C PRO A 190 4.34 6.25 10.89
#